data_AF-A0A9P7GMH9-F1
#
_entry.id   AF-A0A9P7GMH9-F1
#
_cell.length_a   1.000
_cell.length_b   1.000
_cell.length_c   1.000
_cell.angle_alpha   90.00
_cell.angle_beta   90.00
_cell.angle_gamma   90.00
#
_symmetry.space_group_name_H-M   'P 1'
#
loop_
_entity.id
_entity.type
_entity.pdbx_description
1 polymer ?
#
loop_
_entity_poly.entity_id
_entity_poly.type
_entity_poly.pdbx_seq_one_letter_code
_entity_poly.pdbx_strand_id
1 'polypeptide(L)'
;MSNPQPTRCLVIIDLQNEFLSPEGRFPIHSDSLPLLEKLPDLINAFHSFKYPVIWVRSEYSIATSHSNSTSSSSTNIPWDPTNFLTSTHSGKTPCCEKGTPGADFHPKVRTLIDTGDGENIVLTKTWYSAFKDTVLLAELQQRNITDIFICGLLTNVCVHATVTDARALGLEVILLEDCLGWRKRASHDRALRAMSKLGARISSTMEILPNGAQLPPVFDLPTGLPELYYVNGSIPSWRVMMALYEKVRLYFRSGSWVVYSPRFSAQEIRFKPNRLLVMSDPKETRLPEFLALNHRGKTPVLVDVIPSSVGTAGSQDAETITINESLAILFYLETYHNPSKPLLPPLTERAAHARTLARTQETENLHNIYDNLEDAHFAAEHAGNVLDPGERVRLIMAIDTELDYWEAYAGQAAFIAGETFGLADCALFPILAYMVHRGFDWQRRSEGQIENAWPHLRGYYERVWDRGGKTRCAQRSQPAGWDRKGKADMWKGTKNNAKCLYKKNLAKKESGT
;
A
#
# COMPACT_ATOMS: atom_id res chain seq x y z
N MET A 1 -8.50 -20.55 31.94
CA MET A 1 -9.72 -19.71 31.83
C MET A 1 -9.62 -19.00 30.49
N SER A 2 -10.56 -19.25 29.58
CA SER A 2 -10.59 -18.64 28.24
C SER A 2 -10.70 -17.12 28.35
N ASN A 3 -9.86 -16.38 27.63
CA ASN A 3 -9.99 -14.94 27.49
C ASN A 3 -11.41 -14.64 26.94
N PRO A 4 -12.21 -13.74 27.55
CA PRO A 4 -13.54 -13.43 27.03
C PRO A 4 -13.42 -12.89 25.61
N GLN A 5 -14.26 -13.39 24.70
CA GLN A 5 -14.35 -12.89 23.32
C GLN A 5 -14.68 -11.39 23.34
N PRO A 6 -14.05 -10.56 22.49
CA PRO A 6 -14.33 -9.13 22.46
C PRO A 6 -15.78 -8.87 22.06
N THR A 7 -16.48 -8.02 22.82
CA THR A 7 -17.85 -7.62 22.51
C THR A 7 -17.81 -6.44 21.54
N ARG A 8 -18.72 -6.43 20.56
CA ARG A 8 -18.68 -5.52 19.41
C ARG A 8 -19.95 -4.67 19.34
N CYS A 9 -19.87 -3.51 18.68
CA CYS A 9 -21.05 -2.77 18.25
C CYS A 9 -20.83 -2.02 16.93
N LEU A 10 -21.94 -1.63 16.31
CA LEU A 10 -21.95 -0.72 15.16
C LEU A 10 -22.45 0.65 15.60
N VAL A 11 -21.71 1.71 15.33
CA VAL A 11 -22.07 3.10 15.61
C VAL A 11 -22.31 3.83 14.29
N ILE A 12 -23.54 4.28 14.07
CA ILE A 12 -23.99 4.93 12.84
C ILE A 12 -24.28 6.41 13.12
N ILE A 13 -23.53 7.31 12.50
CA ILE A 13 -23.52 8.73 12.87
C ILE A 13 -24.27 9.60 11.86
N ASP A 14 -25.18 10.45 12.36
CA ASP A 14 -25.77 11.61 11.72
C ASP A 14 -26.44 11.38 10.34
N LEU A 15 -27.13 10.24 10.15
CA LEU A 15 -27.92 9.95 8.94
C LEU A 15 -29.27 10.69 8.92
N GLN A 16 -29.22 12.01 8.98
CA GLN A 16 -30.35 12.93 9.13
C GLN A 16 -30.71 13.62 7.81
N ASN A 17 -31.93 14.16 7.75
CA ASN A 17 -32.46 14.87 6.58
C ASN A 17 -31.58 16.04 6.13
N GLU A 18 -30.93 16.75 7.06
CA GLU A 18 -30.01 17.85 6.76
C GLU A 18 -28.92 17.48 5.75
N PHE A 19 -28.51 16.20 5.72
CA PHE A 19 -27.44 15.70 4.86
C PHE A 19 -27.94 14.82 3.71
N LEU A 20 -29.11 14.18 3.87
CA LEU A 20 -29.62 13.15 2.96
C LEU A 20 -30.84 13.58 2.12
N SER A 21 -31.62 14.55 2.59
CA SER A 21 -32.80 15.04 1.87
C SER A 21 -32.39 16.04 0.79
N PRO A 22 -33.12 16.11 -0.36
CA PRO A 22 -32.93 17.18 -1.35
C PRO A 22 -33.07 18.59 -0.77
N GLU A 23 -33.88 18.76 0.28
CA GLU A 23 -34.15 20.01 0.99
C GLU A 23 -33.16 20.29 2.13
N GLY A 24 -32.23 19.37 2.40
CA GLY A 24 -31.17 19.56 3.39
C GLY A 24 -30.24 20.70 3.01
N ARG A 25 -29.80 21.52 3.98
CA ARG A 25 -28.91 22.67 3.72
C ARG A 25 -27.45 22.23 3.53
N PHE A 26 -27.11 21.03 3.97
CA PHE A 26 -25.74 20.52 3.96
C PHE A 26 -25.62 19.15 3.29
N PRO A 27 -26.15 18.98 2.05
CA PRO A 27 -26.23 17.66 1.43
C PRO A 27 -24.84 17.07 1.22
N ILE A 28 -24.74 15.76 1.39
CA ILE A 28 -23.54 15.00 1.03
C ILE A 28 -23.40 14.89 -0.49
N HIS A 29 -22.19 14.58 -0.93
CA HIS A 29 -21.91 14.37 -2.34
C HIS A 29 -22.63 13.11 -2.84
N SER A 30 -23.19 13.18 -4.05
CA SER A 30 -23.97 12.10 -4.67
C SER A 30 -23.25 10.75 -4.69
N ASP A 31 -21.94 10.77 -4.96
CA ASP A 31 -21.08 9.57 -4.97
C ASP A 31 -21.03 8.81 -3.64
N SER A 32 -21.47 9.44 -2.54
CA SER A 32 -21.53 8.81 -1.23
C SER A 32 -22.93 8.34 -0.80
N LEU A 33 -23.99 8.70 -1.54
CA LEU A 33 -25.35 8.21 -1.26
C LEU A 33 -25.51 6.68 -1.27
N PRO A 34 -24.76 5.90 -2.07
CA PRO A 34 -24.83 4.43 -2.03
C PRO A 34 -24.49 3.82 -0.66
N LEU A 35 -23.99 4.61 0.31
CA LEU A 35 -23.86 4.14 1.70
C LEU A 35 -25.17 3.56 2.24
N LEU A 36 -26.32 4.17 1.89
CA LEU A 36 -27.64 3.77 2.38
C LEU A 36 -28.07 2.37 1.90
N GLU A 37 -27.58 1.95 0.74
CA GLU A 37 -27.89 0.63 0.16
C GLU A 37 -27.19 -0.50 0.91
N LYS A 38 -26.09 -0.20 1.62
CA LYS A 38 -25.27 -1.19 2.33
C LYS A 38 -25.63 -1.35 3.80
N LEU A 39 -26.30 -0.34 4.38
CA LEU A 39 -26.68 -0.36 5.79
C LEU A 39 -27.59 -1.54 6.16
N PRO A 40 -28.60 -1.96 5.35
CA PRO A 40 -29.47 -3.06 5.73
C PRO A 40 -28.70 -4.36 6.03
N ASP A 41 -27.83 -4.78 5.11
CA ASP A 41 -27.04 -6.00 5.27
C ASP A 41 -26.07 -5.90 6.46
N LEU A 42 -25.48 -4.70 6.64
CA LEU A 42 -24.60 -4.42 7.76
C LEU A 42 -25.32 -4.53 9.10
N ILE A 43 -26.47 -3.88 9.24
CA ILE A 43 -27.28 -3.87 10.46
C ILE A 43 -27.77 -5.29 10.77
N ASN A 44 -28.30 -6.00 9.76
CA ASN A 44 -28.77 -7.37 9.90
C ASN A 44 -27.66 -8.30 10.41
N ALA A 45 -26.43 -8.09 9.95
CA ALA A 45 -25.30 -8.88 10.42
C ALA A 45 -24.90 -8.55 11.87
N PHE A 46 -24.98 -7.31 12.33
CA PHE A 46 -24.74 -7.02 13.75
C PHE A 46 -25.85 -7.63 14.62
N HIS A 47 -27.10 -7.50 14.19
CA HIS A 47 -28.25 -8.07 14.89
C HIS A 47 -28.23 -9.59 14.96
N SER A 48 -27.80 -10.30 13.89
CA SER A 48 -27.74 -11.77 13.89
C SER A 48 -26.73 -12.33 14.90
N PHE A 49 -25.70 -11.56 15.25
CA PHE A 49 -24.72 -11.88 16.30
C PHE A 49 -25.09 -11.27 17.66
N LYS A 50 -26.28 -10.66 17.78
CA LYS A 50 -26.77 -9.97 18.97
C LYS A 50 -25.86 -8.83 19.44
N TYR A 51 -25.13 -8.22 18.50
CA TYR A 51 -24.37 -7.00 18.78
C TYR A 51 -25.29 -5.79 18.62
N PRO A 52 -25.22 -4.79 19.53
CA PRO A 52 -26.05 -3.62 19.45
C PRO A 52 -25.64 -2.73 18.27
N VAL A 53 -26.65 -2.08 17.67
CA VAL A 53 -26.46 -1.00 16.72
C VAL A 53 -26.84 0.32 17.39
N ILE A 54 -25.87 1.21 17.51
CA ILE A 54 -26.01 2.52 18.14
C ILE A 54 -26.15 3.59 17.07
N TRP A 55 -27.34 4.18 16.99
CA TRP A 55 -27.67 5.26 16.10
C TRP A 55 -27.45 6.59 16.81
N VAL A 56 -26.65 7.45 16.20
CA VAL A 56 -26.34 8.76 16.75
C VAL A 56 -26.93 9.82 15.83
N ARG A 57 -27.72 10.73 16.37
CA ARG A 57 -28.16 11.95 15.67
C ARG A 57 -27.62 13.18 16.36
N SER A 58 -27.41 14.24 15.59
CA SER A 58 -27.04 15.55 16.10
C SER A 58 -28.26 16.44 16.27
N GLU A 59 -28.35 17.14 17.38
CA GLU A 59 -29.26 18.27 17.56
C GLU A 59 -28.45 19.48 18.02
N TYR A 60 -28.25 20.45 17.13
CA TYR A 60 -27.56 21.68 17.48
C TYR A 60 -28.57 22.78 17.78
N SER A 61 -28.30 23.59 18.81
CA SER A 61 -29.05 24.81 19.07
C SER A 61 -28.40 26.00 18.36
N ILE A 62 -29.19 27.03 18.05
CA ILE A 62 -28.62 28.35 17.77
C ILE A 62 -27.83 28.74 19.02
N ALA A 63 -26.55 29.09 18.84
CA ALA A 63 -25.67 29.43 19.95
C ALA A 63 -26.28 30.57 20.79
N THR A 64 -26.98 30.22 21.87
CA THR A 64 -27.12 31.08 23.03
C THR A 64 -25.77 30.98 23.72
N SER A 65 -24.85 31.85 23.29
CA SER A 65 -23.61 32.21 23.97
C SER A 65 -23.18 31.19 25.04
N HIS A 66 -22.79 29.98 24.62
CA HIS A 66 -22.07 29.11 25.52
C HIS A 66 -20.74 29.83 25.74
N SER A 67 -20.55 30.23 26.99
CA SER A 67 -19.54 31.16 27.44
C SER A 67 -18.19 30.87 26.79
N ASN A 68 -17.82 31.70 25.80
CA ASN A 68 -16.43 32.08 25.60
C ASN A 68 -16.00 32.86 26.85
N SER A 69 -15.79 32.15 27.95
CA SER A 69 -14.74 32.49 28.90
C SER A 69 -13.46 31.95 28.27
N THR A 70 -12.97 32.55 27.20
CA THR A 70 -12.10 33.70 27.32
C THR A 70 -12.37 34.75 26.25
N SER A 71 -12.80 35.93 26.69
CA SER A 71 -12.47 37.16 25.98
C SER A 71 -10.96 37.34 26.00
N SER A 72 -10.29 37.10 24.88
CA SER A 72 -9.05 37.81 24.57
C SER A 72 -9.13 38.28 23.13
N SER A 73 -9.61 39.52 23.00
CA SER A 73 -9.07 40.46 22.03
C SER A 73 -7.57 40.24 21.85
N SER A 74 -7.11 40.18 20.59
CA SER A 74 -5.71 40.33 20.19
C SER A 74 -4.80 39.14 20.50
N THR A 75 -4.56 38.25 19.53
CA THR A 75 -3.23 37.78 19.03
C THR A 75 -3.39 36.59 18.09
N ASN A 76 -2.51 36.52 17.07
CA ASN A 76 -2.39 35.43 16.10
C ASN A 76 -2.11 34.09 16.79
N ILE A 77 -3.15 33.30 17.10
CA ILE A 77 -2.99 31.87 17.39
C ILE A 77 -3.14 31.11 16.07
N PRO A 78 -2.16 30.30 15.65
CA PRO A 78 -2.26 29.47 14.45
C PRO A 78 -3.47 28.53 14.55
N TRP A 79 -4.17 28.35 13.43
CA TRP A 79 -5.26 27.38 13.30
C TRP A 79 -4.78 25.98 13.71
N ASP A 80 -5.29 25.47 14.83
CA ASP A 80 -5.06 24.10 15.29
C ASP A 80 -6.21 23.19 14.81
N PRO A 81 -5.95 22.20 13.93
CA PRO A 81 -6.97 21.26 13.48
C PRO A 81 -7.61 20.42 14.61
N THR A 82 -6.96 20.29 15.76
CA THR A 82 -7.49 19.50 16.90
C THR A 82 -8.60 20.25 17.64
N ASN A 83 -8.48 21.57 17.82
CA ASN A 83 -9.54 22.39 18.44
C ASN A 83 -10.86 22.34 17.67
N PHE A 84 -10.81 22.26 16.33
CA PHE A 84 -12.02 22.15 15.50
C PHE A 84 -12.83 20.87 15.78
N LEU A 85 -12.17 19.73 16.04
CA LEU A 85 -12.86 18.46 16.29
C LEU A 85 -13.47 18.38 17.69
N THR A 86 -12.97 19.17 18.64
CA THR A 86 -13.54 19.29 20.01
C THR A 86 -14.73 20.26 20.10
N SER A 87 -15.06 20.93 18.98
CA SER A 87 -16.08 21.99 18.90
C SER A 87 -17.50 21.45 18.63
N THR A 88 -18.48 22.36 18.68
CA THR A 88 -19.87 22.15 18.25
C THR A 88 -20.16 23.05 17.05
N HIS A 89 -21.29 22.82 16.36
CA HIS A 89 -21.67 23.66 15.24
C HIS A 89 -22.12 25.05 15.72
N SER A 90 -21.20 26.03 15.68
CA SER A 90 -21.48 27.43 16.00
C SER A 90 -21.60 28.28 14.72
N GLY A 91 -22.78 28.84 14.44
CA GLY A 91 -22.99 29.74 13.30
C GLY A 91 -24.42 30.29 13.25
N LYS A 92 -24.67 31.30 12.40
CA LYS A 92 -26.02 31.91 12.22
C LYS A 92 -27.07 30.93 11.68
N THR A 93 -26.64 29.78 11.17
CA THR A 93 -27.50 28.74 10.60
C THR A 93 -26.96 27.38 11.07
N PRO A 94 -27.39 26.86 12.22
CA PRO A 94 -26.92 25.57 12.72
C PRO A 94 -27.39 24.44 11.81
N CYS A 95 -26.52 23.49 11.45
CA CYS A 95 -26.99 22.24 10.84
C CYS A 95 -27.80 21.44 11.87
N CYS A 96 -28.69 20.55 11.44
CA CYS A 96 -29.50 19.68 12.31
C CYS A 96 -30.12 20.46 13.49
N GLU A 97 -30.77 21.57 13.19
CA GLU A 97 -31.33 22.46 14.20
C GLU A 97 -32.45 21.75 14.97
N LYS A 98 -32.36 21.75 16.30
CA LYS A 98 -33.30 21.04 17.17
C LYS A 98 -34.76 21.41 16.86
N GLY A 99 -35.60 20.39 16.67
CA GLY A 99 -37.02 20.56 16.36
C GLY A 99 -37.33 20.89 14.90
N THR A 100 -36.32 20.96 14.03
CA THR A 100 -36.53 21.10 12.59
C THR A 100 -36.53 19.74 11.89
N PRO A 101 -37.22 19.61 10.73
CA PRO A 101 -37.18 18.38 9.93
C PRO A 101 -35.76 17.96 9.54
N GLY A 102 -34.83 18.91 9.43
CA GLY A 102 -33.42 18.64 9.15
C GLY A 102 -32.73 17.80 10.23
N ALA A 103 -33.15 17.94 11.49
CA ALA A 103 -32.62 17.17 12.62
C ALA A 103 -33.24 15.78 12.77
N ASP A 104 -34.29 15.45 12.01
CA ASP A 104 -34.84 14.10 12.04
C ASP A 104 -33.99 13.13 11.22
N PHE A 105 -33.98 11.86 11.63
CA PHE A 105 -33.41 10.80 10.79
C PHE A 105 -34.13 10.78 9.44
N HIS A 106 -33.37 10.50 8.38
CA HIS A 106 -33.96 10.39 7.05
C HIS A 106 -35.01 9.26 7.02
N PRO A 107 -36.15 9.38 6.32
CA PRO A 107 -37.22 8.36 6.36
C PRO A 107 -36.74 6.93 6.09
N LYS A 108 -35.85 6.75 5.10
CA LYS A 108 -35.23 5.43 4.83
C LYS A 108 -34.44 4.88 6.02
N VAL A 109 -33.78 5.75 6.78
CA VAL A 109 -32.99 5.40 7.97
C VAL A 109 -33.92 5.09 9.13
N ARG A 110 -35.00 5.86 9.28
CA ARG A 110 -36.03 5.62 10.30
C ARG A 110 -36.61 4.21 10.17
N THR A 111 -36.92 3.78 8.95
CA THR A 111 -37.35 2.40 8.69
C THR A 111 -36.33 1.37 9.19
N LEU A 112 -35.04 1.56 8.94
CA LEU A 112 -33.99 0.64 9.41
C LEU A 112 -33.88 0.56 10.93
N ILE A 113 -34.16 1.67 11.64
CA ILE A 113 -34.19 1.69 13.11
C ILE A 113 -35.42 0.93 13.63
N ASP A 114 -36.58 1.13 13.01
CA ASP A 114 -37.86 0.62 13.49
C ASP A 114 -38.13 -0.86 13.10
N THR A 115 -37.56 -1.35 12.00
CA THR A 115 -37.83 -2.71 11.46
C THR A 115 -36.75 -3.74 11.78
N GLY A 116 -35.73 -3.39 12.55
CA GLY A 116 -34.66 -4.33 12.91
C GLY A 116 -35.07 -5.26 14.05
N ASP A 117 -34.90 -6.56 13.88
CA ASP A 117 -35.19 -7.58 14.92
C ASP A 117 -34.14 -7.63 16.05
N GLY A 118 -33.09 -6.80 15.98
CA GLY A 118 -32.03 -6.71 16.98
C GLY A 118 -32.03 -5.44 17.81
N GLU A 119 -31.05 -5.34 18.71
CA GLU A 119 -30.94 -4.22 19.64
C GLU A 119 -30.48 -2.94 18.94
N ASN A 120 -31.35 -1.92 18.95
CA ASN A 120 -31.07 -0.58 18.45
C ASN A 120 -31.09 0.43 19.60
N ILE A 121 -30.00 1.21 19.74
CA ILE A 121 -29.88 2.27 20.75
C ILE A 121 -29.83 3.61 20.01
N VAL A 122 -30.67 4.57 20.38
CA VAL A 122 -30.70 5.89 19.74
C VAL A 122 -30.17 6.94 20.72
N LEU A 123 -29.08 7.61 20.34
CA LEU A 123 -28.43 8.66 21.10
C LEU A 123 -28.55 10.01 20.36
N THR A 124 -28.69 11.08 21.12
CA THR A 124 -28.66 12.45 20.60
C THR A 124 -27.42 13.16 21.13
N LYS A 125 -26.64 13.77 20.24
CA LYS A 125 -25.44 14.55 20.58
C LYS A 125 -25.58 16.02 20.22
N THR A 126 -24.88 16.88 20.96
CA THR A 126 -24.80 18.33 20.73
C THR A 126 -23.40 18.78 20.31
N TRP A 127 -22.45 17.85 20.22
CA TRP A 127 -21.06 18.06 19.79
C TRP A 127 -20.74 17.24 18.55
N TYR A 128 -19.57 17.50 17.92
CA TYR A 128 -19.14 16.67 16.79
C TYR A 128 -18.90 15.22 17.20
N SER A 129 -18.15 14.99 18.27
CA SER A 129 -17.91 13.64 18.81
C SER A 129 -19.17 13.06 19.45
N ALA A 130 -19.45 11.79 19.17
CA ALA A 130 -20.53 11.07 19.81
C ALA A 130 -20.22 10.69 21.28
N PHE A 131 -18.97 10.83 21.75
CA PHE A 131 -18.59 10.54 23.13
C PHE A 131 -18.81 11.72 24.07
N LYS A 132 -18.79 12.95 23.55
CA LYS A 132 -18.83 14.16 24.38
C LYS A 132 -20.25 14.49 24.81
N ASP A 133 -20.46 14.58 26.13
CA ASP A 133 -21.74 14.87 26.79
C ASP A 133 -22.89 13.92 26.35
N THR A 134 -22.56 12.65 26.08
CA THR A 134 -23.54 11.60 25.82
C THR A 134 -23.30 10.39 26.72
N VAL A 135 -24.23 9.44 26.71
CA VAL A 135 -24.10 8.16 27.43
C VAL A 135 -23.35 7.07 26.63
N LEU A 136 -22.77 7.40 25.46
CA LEU A 136 -22.15 6.40 24.59
C LEU A 136 -21.07 5.58 25.31
N LEU A 137 -20.14 6.24 26.01
CA LEU A 137 -19.08 5.52 26.73
C LEU A 137 -19.64 4.58 27.82
N ALA A 138 -20.66 5.04 28.55
CA ALA A 138 -21.30 4.24 29.59
C ALA A 138 -22.01 3.01 29.00
N GLU A 139 -22.70 3.17 27.87
CA GLU A 139 -23.31 2.05 27.13
C GLU A 139 -22.26 1.03 26.68
N LEU A 140 -21.14 1.48 26.11
CA LEU A 140 -20.07 0.58 25.69
C LEU A 140 -19.46 -0.18 26.88
N GLN A 141 -19.17 0.50 27.98
CA GLN A 141 -18.59 -0.10 29.19
C GLN A 141 -19.53 -1.09 29.86
N GLN A 142 -20.81 -0.73 30.03
CA GLN A 142 -21.82 -1.61 30.64
C GLN A 142 -21.98 -2.94 29.87
N ARG A 143 -21.70 -2.92 28.57
CA ARG A 143 -21.83 -4.06 27.66
C ARG A 143 -20.49 -4.74 27.36
N ASN A 144 -19.41 -4.34 28.02
CA ASN A 144 -18.05 -4.83 27.76
C ASN A 144 -17.63 -4.76 26.29
N ILE A 145 -18.06 -3.72 25.58
CA ILE A 145 -17.72 -3.50 24.17
C ILE A 145 -16.31 -2.91 24.07
N THR A 146 -15.46 -3.60 23.33
CA THR A 146 -14.05 -3.22 23.10
C THR A 146 -13.79 -2.84 21.64
N ASP A 147 -14.55 -3.42 20.70
CA ASP A 147 -14.46 -3.13 19.27
C ASP A 147 -15.68 -2.33 18.79
N ILE A 148 -15.45 -1.17 18.20
CA ILE A 148 -16.50 -0.35 17.61
C ILE A 148 -16.32 -0.23 16.10
N PHE A 149 -17.40 -0.51 15.37
CA PHE A 149 -17.48 -0.28 13.93
C PHE A 149 -18.16 1.06 13.71
N ILE A 150 -17.53 1.98 12.98
CA ILE A 150 -18.06 3.32 12.77
C ILE A 150 -18.39 3.54 11.31
N CYS A 151 -19.59 4.06 11.05
CA CYS A 151 -20.00 4.59 9.74
C CYS A 151 -20.88 5.85 9.88
N GLY A 152 -21.26 6.46 8.77
CA GLY A 152 -22.12 7.65 8.75
C GLY A 152 -21.43 8.94 8.31
N LEU A 153 -21.91 10.08 8.84
CA LEU A 153 -21.72 11.42 8.30
C LEU A 153 -21.18 12.41 9.36
N LEU A 154 -20.43 13.45 9.00
CA LEU A 154 -19.57 13.54 7.82
C LEU A 154 -18.20 12.95 8.15
N THR A 155 -17.57 12.29 7.17
CA THR A 155 -16.26 11.63 7.36
C THR A 155 -15.22 12.53 8.03
N ASN A 156 -15.17 13.81 7.64
CA ASN A 156 -14.15 14.75 8.09
C ASN A 156 -14.56 15.62 9.28
N VAL A 157 -15.73 15.38 9.89
CA VAL A 157 -16.24 16.16 11.03
C VAL A 157 -16.66 15.19 12.15
N CYS A 158 -17.93 14.83 12.25
CA CYS A 158 -18.46 14.04 13.38
C CYS A 158 -17.85 12.64 13.46
N VAL A 159 -17.65 11.97 12.32
CA VAL A 159 -16.98 10.67 12.27
C VAL A 159 -15.54 10.80 12.75
N HIS A 160 -14.79 11.80 12.25
CA HIS A 160 -13.40 12.02 12.65
C HIS A 160 -13.27 12.34 14.14
N ALA A 161 -14.11 13.24 14.67
CA ALA A 161 -14.11 13.57 16.09
C ALA A 161 -14.39 12.34 16.97
N THR A 162 -15.38 11.52 16.57
CA THR A 162 -15.74 10.29 17.30
C THR A 162 -14.61 9.26 17.26
N VAL A 163 -13.94 9.08 16.11
CA VAL A 163 -12.80 8.16 15.98
C VAL A 163 -11.62 8.60 16.83
N THR A 164 -11.31 9.90 16.85
CA THR A 164 -10.23 10.45 17.69
C THR A 164 -10.48 10.16 19.16
N ASP A 165 -11.68 10.43 19.67
CA ASP A 165 -12.03 10.16 21.07
C ASP A 165 -12.03 8.67 21.38
N ALA A 166 -12.58 7.83 20.49
CA ALA A 166 -12.57 6.38 20.67
C ALA A 166 -11.15 5.81 20.81
N ARG A 167 -10.22 6.24 19.96
CA ARG A 167 -8.82 5.80 20.04
C ARG A 167 -8.13 6.31 21.29
N ALA A 168 -8.41 7.55 21.71
CA ALA A 168 -7.89 8.09 22.96
C ALA A 168 -8.41 7.33 24.20
N LEU A 169 -9.63 6.78 24.11
CA LEU A 169 -10.25 5.92 25.14
C LEU A 169 -9.80 4.45 25.08
N GLY A 170 -8.90 4.10 24.15
CA GLY A 170 -8.36 2.74 24.01
C GLY A 170 -9.29 1.72 23.33
N LEU A 171 -10.36 2.19 22.67
CA LEU A 171 -11.26 1.31 21.91
C LEU A 171 -10.65 0.94 20.56
N GLU A 172 -10.81 -0.31 20.15
CA GLU A 172 -10.48 -0.74 18.80
C GLU A 172 -11.52 -0.21 17.82
N VAL A 173 -11.05 0.50 16.79
CA VAL A 173 -11.93 1.22 15.86
C VAL A 173 -11.79 0.67 14.46
N ILE A 174 -12.91 0.19 13.92
CA ILE A 174 -13.05 -0.24 12.54
C ILE A 174 -13.91 0.79 11.81
N LEU A 175 -13.31 1.54 10.90
CA LEU A 175 -13.99 2.55 10.09
C LEU A 175 -14.43 1.96 8.75
N LEU A 176 -15.73 1.95 8.48
CA LEU A 176 -16.32 1.36 7.26
C LEU A 176 -16.32 2.39 6.12
N GLU A 177 -15.22 2.48 5.35
CA GLU A 177 -14.98 3.58 4.39
C GLU A 177 -16.09 3.75 3.34
N ASP A 178 -16.73 2.65 2.98
CA ASP A 178 -17.72 2.58 1.94
C ASP A 178 -19.15 2.77 2.45
N CYS A 179 -19.28 3.03 3.76
CA CYS A 179 -20.46 3.52 4.47
C CYS A 179 -20.23 4.93 5.06
N LEU A 180 -19.30 5.72 4.51
CA LEU A 180 -19.05 7.09 4.93
C LEU A 180 -19.54 8.10 3.89
N GLY A 181 -20.25 9.13 4.35
CA GLY A 181 -20.64 10.24 3.50
C GLY A 181 -19.85 11.52 3.77
N TRP A 182 -19.67 12.29 2.70
CA TRP A 182 -18.80 13.45 2.66
C TRP A 182 -19.30 14.48 1.66
N ARG A 183 -18.95 15.76 1.87
CA ARG A 183 -19.33 16.85 0.96
C ARG A 183 -18.25 17.19 -0.07
N LYS A 184 -16.98 17.08 0.31
CA LYS A 184 -15.82 17.31 -0.57
C LYS A 184 -14.86 16.12 -0.50
N ARG A 185 -14.51 15.55 -1.66
CA ARG A 185 -13.67 14.35 -1.76
C ARG A 185 -12.30 14.54 -1.09
N ALA A 186 -11.65 15.68 -1.34
CA ALA A 186 -10.35 15.98 -0.76
C ALA A 186 -10.36 16.04 0.78
N SER A 187 -11.47 16.50 1.40
CA SER A 187 -11.62 16.52 2.86
C SER A 187 -11.82 15.12 3.43
N HIS A 188 -12.62 14.29 2.75
CA HIS A 188 -12.80 12.89 3.08
C HIS A 188 -11.48 12.12 3.06
N ASP A 189 -10.71 12.22 1.96
CA ASP A 189 -9.43 11.51 1.83
C ASP A 189 -8.40 11.97 2.87
N ARG A 190 -8.38 13.26 3.25
CA ARG A 190 -7.52 13.76 4.33
C ARG A 190 -7.93 13.19 5.69
N ALA A 191 -9.22 13.13 5.98
CA ALA A 191 -9.73 12.61 7.25
C ALA A 191 -9.46 11.11 7.40
N LEU A 192 -9.65 10.30 6.33
CA LEU A 192 -9.29 8.88 6.34
C LEU A 192 -7.82 8.67 6.71
N ARG A 193 -6.91 9.42 6.07
CA ARG A 193 -5.47 9.34 6.39
C ARG A 193 -5.17 9.76 7.83
N ALA A 194 -5.85 10.76 8.36
CA ALA A 194 -5.68 11.20 9.74
C ALA A 194 -6.14 10.13 10.73
N MET A 195 -7.35 9.58 10.54
CA MET A 195 -7.91 8.52 11.38
C MET A 195 -7.07 7.23 11.34
N SER A 196 -6.54 6.85 10.18
CA SER A 196 -5.63 5.71 10.06
C SER A 196 -4.34 5.92 10.87
N LYS A 197 -3.77 7.13 10.89
CA LYS A 197 -2.61 7.46 11.72
C LYS A 197 -2.90 7.42 13.23
N LEU A 198 -4.16 7.58 13.63
CA LEU A 198 -4.60 7.41 15.02
C LEU A 198 -4.80 5.93 15.41
N GLY A 199 -4.55 5.00 14.48
CA GLY A 199 -4.70 3.56 14.69
C GLY A 199 -6.10 3.03 14.40
N ALA A 200 -7.00 3.80 13.77
CA ALA A 200 -8.25 3.25 13.28
C ALA A 200 -8.02 2.36 12.06
N ARG A 201 -8.56 1.14 12.08
CA ARG A 201 -8.53 0.21 10.95
C ARG A 201 -9.59 0.62 9.93
N ILE A 202 -9.18 0.92 8.70
CA ILE A 202 -10.11 1.20 7.61
C ILE A 202 -10.50 -0.13 6.96
N SER A 203 -11.80 -0.36 6.79
CA SER A 203 -12.36 -1.58 6.18
C SER A 203 -13.56 -1.25 5.30
N SER A 204 -14.04 -2.19 4.49
CA SER A 204 -15.30 -2.06 3.75
C SER A 204 -16.36 -3.03 4.25
N THR A 205 -17.65 -2.78 3.98
CA THR A 205 -18.72 -3.71 4.39
C THR A 205 -18.51 -5.12 3.82
N MET A 206 -18.00 -5.23 2.59
CA MET A 206 -17.69 -6.51 1.96
C MET A 206 -16.54 -7.27 2.65
N GLU A 207 -15.57 -6.58 3.24
CA GLU A 207 -14.53 -7.22 4.06
C GLU A 207 -15.09 -7.75 5.37
N ILE A 208 -16.05 -7.03 5.93
CA ILE A 208 -16.72 -7.38 7.19
C ILE A 208 -17.87 -8.37 6.97
N LEU A 209 -18.38 -8.54 5.74
CA LEU A 209 -19.50 -9.44 5.41
C LEU A 209 -19.26 -10.18 4.08
N PRO A 210 -18.22 -11.02 3.97
CA PRO A 210 -17.82 -11.61 2.70
C PRO A 210 -18.87 -12.56 2.08
N ASN A 211 -19.81 -13.11 2.88
CA ASN A 211 -20.84 -14.07 2.45
C ASN A 211 -22.28 -13.67 2.84
N GLY A 212 -22.56 -12.37 3.01
CA GLY A 212 -23.94 -11.85 3.05
C GLY A 212 -24.81 -12.18 4.26
N ALA A 213 -24.27 -12.68 5.38
CA ALA A 213 -25.01 -12.82 6.65
C ALA A 213 -24.14 -13.09 7.89
N GLN A 214 -22.86 -13.40 7.72
CA GLN A 214 -21.95 -13.69 8.83
C GLN A 214 -20.95 -12.55 8.96
N LEU A 215 -21.00 -11.83 10.09
CA LEU A 215 -19.80 -11.17 10.61
C LEU A 215 -18.74 -12.28 10.68
N PRO A 216 -17.54 -12.07 10.12
CA PRO A 216 -16.51 -13.07 10.22
C PRO A 216 -16.37 -13.41 11.71
N PRO A 217 -16.12 -14.69 12.05
CA PRO A 217 -15.46 -14.97 13.33
C PRO A 217 -14.28 -14.00 13.44
N VAL A 218 -13.84 -13.65 14.65
CA VAL A 218 -12.51 -13.06 14.79
C VAL A 218 -11.55 -14.04 14.10
N PHE A 219 -11.30 -13.86 12.80
CA PHE A 219 -10.00 -14.09 12.28
C PHE A 219 -9.25 -13.03 13.05
N ASP A 220 -8.44 -13.49 13.99
CA ASP A 220 -7.10 -12.94 14.06
C ASP A 220 -6.64 -12.95 12.59
N LEU A 221 -6.90 -11.85 11.86
CA LEU A 221 -6.00 -11.44 10.81
C LEU A 221 -4.67 -11.55 11.53
N PRO A 222 -3.75 -12.46 11.12
CA PRO A 222 -2.51 -12.63 11.84
C PRO A 222 -2.00 -11.24 12.13
N THR A 223 -1.77 -10.97 13.40
CA THR A 223 -1.02 -9.81 13.84
C THR A 223 0.28 -9.84 13.01
N GLY A 224 0.31 -9.04 11.94
CA GLY A 224 1.35 -9.04 10.91
C GLY A 224 0.90 -9.62 9.57
N LEU A 225 0.48 -8.74 8.66
CA LEU A 225 0.64 -9.01 7.22
C LEU A 225 2.14 -9.20 6.95
N PRO A 226 2.56 -10.10 6.03
CA PRO A 226 3.95 -10.15 5.63
C PRO A 226 4.45 -8.75 5.24
N GLU A 227 5.57 -8.31 5.82
CA GLU A 227 6.15 -6.99 5.58
C GLU A 227 7.30 -7.11 4.57
N LEU A 228 7.23 -6.34 3.48
CA LEU A 228 8.32 -6.26 2.52
C LEU A 228 9.08 -4.95 2.69
N TYR A 229 10.30 -5.02 3.22
CA TYR A 229 11.22 -3.90 3.26
C TYR A 229 12.00 -3.85 1.95
N TYR A 230 11.92 -2.73 1.24
CA TYR A 230 12.51 -2.58 -0.08
C TYR A 230 13.04 -1.17 -0.33
N VAL A 231 13.92 -1.02 -1.32
CA VAL A 231 14.46 0.28 -1.73
C VAL A 231 14.05 0.58 -3.17
N ASN A 232 13.71 1.84 -3.41
CA ASN A 232 13.38 2.31 -4.76
C ASN A 232 14.62 2.37 -5.65
N GLY A 233 14.58 1.66 -6.78
CA GLY A 233 15.69 1.62 -7.75
C GLY A 233 16.73 0.54 -7.46
N SER A 234 16.41 -0.46 -6.63
CA SER A 234 17.23 -1.66 -6.42
C SER A 234 16.74 -2.81 -7.31
N ILE A 235 17.64 -3.42 -8.10
CA ILE A 235 17.33 -4.63 -8.90
C ILE A 235 16.74 -5.74 -8.01
N PRO A 236 17.38 -6.13 -6.89
CA PRO A 236 16.81 -7.12 -5.96
C PRO A 236 15.40 -6.77 -5.48
N SER A 237 15.14 -5.51 -5.13
CA SER A 237 13.82 -5.06 -4.68
C SER A 237 12.77 -5.18 -5.79
N TRP A 238 13.14 -4.82 -7.01
CA TRP A 238 12.25 -4.85 -8.16
C TRP A 238 11.86 -6.29 -8.56
N ARG A 239 12.79 -7.26 -8.46
CA ARG A 239 12.47 -8.69 -8.67
C ARG A 239 11.28 -9.16 -7.83
N VAL A 240 11.35 -8.89 -6.53
CA VAL A 240 10.30 -9.28 -5.57
C VAL A 240 9.00 -8.54 -5.87
N MET A 241 9.06 -7.24 -6.14
CA MET A 241 7.89 -6.46 -6.51
C MET A 241 7.22 -7.01 -7.77
N MET A 242 7.97 -7.36 -8.81
CA MET A 242 7.41 -7.96 -10.04
C MET A 242 6.66 -9.25 -9.74
N ALA A 243 7.25 -10.16 -8.95
CA ALA A 243 6.60 -11.42 -8.57
C ALA A 243 5.33 -11.18 -7.74
N LEU A 244 5.34 -10.21 -6.83
CA LEU A 244 4.16 -9.83 -6.07
C LEU A 244 3.08 -9.23 -6.97
N TYR A 245 3.40 -8.39 -7.94
CA TYR A 245 2.42 -7.90 -8.93
C TYR A 245 1.85 -9.00 -9.83
N GLU A 246 2.57 -10.11 -9.99
CA GLU A 246 2.00 -11.29 -10.64
C GLU A 246 1.13 -12.08 -9.68
N LYS A 247 1.64 -12.44 -8.51
CA LYS A 247 0.90 -13.26 -7.56
C LYS A 247 -0.26 -12.51 -6.89
N VAL A 248 -0.31 -11.18 -7.00
CA VAL A 248 -1.31 -10.30 -6.37
C VAL A 248 -1.86 -9.31 -7.39
N ARG A 249 -3.17 -9.05 -7.33
CA ARG A 249 -3.73 -7.84 -7.95
C ARG A 249 -3.53 -6.63 -7.03
N LEU A 250 -2.40 -5.96 -7.16
CA LEU A 250 -2.12 -4.73 -6.45
C LEU A 250 -2.96 -3.57 -7.02
N TYR A 251 -3.86 -3.01 -6.21
CA TYR A 251 -4.61 -1.79 -6.52
C TYR A 251 -3.85 -0.57 -6.00
N PHE A 252 -3.72 0.47 -6.82
CA PHE A 252 -3.02 1.71 -6.45
C PHE A 252 -4.05 2.75 -6.01
N ARG A 253 -4.10 3.11 -4.72
CA ARG A 253 -4.91 4.24 -4.24
C ARG A 253 -4.03 5.23 -3.48
N SER A 254 -3.80 6.38 -4.13
CA SER A 254 -3.34 7.65 -3.54
C SER A 254 -2.35 7.61 -2.36
N GLY A 255 -1.19 6.97 -2.55
CA GLY A 255 0.00 7.18 -1.71
C GLY A 255 0.19 6.21 -0.55
N SER A 256 -0.58 5.12 -0.47
CA SER A 256 -0.25 3.95 0.36
C SER A 256 -0.65 2.68 -0.39
N TRP A 257 0.21 1.66 -0.30
CA TRP A 257 -0.07 0.35 -0.84
C TRP A 257 -1.13 -0.32 0.03
N VAL A 258 -2.38 -0.29 -0.41
CA VAL A 258 -3.46 -1.04 0.22
C VAL A 258 -4.15 -1.85 -0.86
N VAL A 259 -4.07 -3.17 -0.73
CA VAL A 259 -4.73 -4.13 -1.64
C VAL A 259 -6.20 -4.22 -1.22
N TYR A 260 -7.10 -3.61 -1.99
CA TYR A 260 -8.50 -4.05 -2.00
C TYR A 260 -9.15 -3.84 -3.36
N SER A 261 -9.71 -4.92 -3.91
CA SER A 261 -10.70 -4.87 -5.00
C SER A 261 -11.88 -5.80 -4.63
N PRO A 262 -13.12 -5.29 -4.59
CA PRO A 262 -14.30 -5.99 -4.06
C PRO A 262 -14.86 -7.10 -4.96
N ARG A 263 -14.07 -7.70 -5.85
CA ARG A 263 -14.55 -8.68 -6.86
C ARG A 263 -13.84 -10.03 -6.88
N PHE A 264 -12.84 -10.29 -6.03
CA PHE A 264 -11.99 -11.48 -6.18
C PHE A 264 -11.67 -12.19 -4.84
N SER A 265 -11.53 -13.52 -4.90
CA SER A 265 -11.54 -14.50 -3.81
C SER A 265 -10.42 -14.36 -2.77
N ALA A 266 -10.63 -14.95 -1.58
CA ALA A 266 -9.75 -15.00 -0.39
C ALA A 266 -8.33 -15.62 -0.56
N GLN A 267 -7.81 -15.73 -1.79
CA GLN A 267 -6.50 -16.32 -2.12
C GLN A 267 -5.45 -15.27 -2.58
N GLU A 268 -5.76 -13.97 -2.52
CA GLU A 268 -4.79 -12.92 -2.85
C GLU A 268 -3.85 -12.63 -1.67
N ILE A 269 -2.53 -12.69 -1.90
CA ILE A 269 -1.50 -12.40 -0.88
C ILE A 269 -1.60 -10.93 -0.48
N ARG A 270 -1.62 -10.68 0.83
CA ARG A 270 -1.59 -9.33 1.41
C ARG A 270 -0.21 -9.11 2.03
N PHE A 271 0.46 -8.02 1.68
CA PHE A 271 1.72 -7.63 2.29
C PHE A 271 1.75 -6.13 2.58
N LYS A 272 2.53 -5.72 3.59
CA LYS A 272 2.80 -4.33 3.94
C LYS A 272 4.16 -3.91 3.37
N PRO A 273 4.21 -3.09 2.33
CA PRO A 273 5.47 -2.60 1.79
C PRO A 273 6.02 -1.44 2.63
N ASN A 274 7.25 -1.60 3.10
CA ASN A 274 8.02 -0.59 3.80
C ASN A 274 9.15 -0.11 2.86
N ARG A 275 8.92 1.02 2.19
CA ARG A 275 9.94 1.64 1.35
C ARG A 275 10.96 2.34 2.23
N LEU A 276 12.21 1.88 2.18
CA LEU A 276 13.31 2.48 2.93
C LEU A 276 13.98 3.63 2.17
N LEU A 277 14.41 4.64 2.92
CA LEU A 277 15.19 5.79 2.46
C LEU A 277 16.68 5.55 2.73
N VAL A 278 17.43 5.30 1.65
CA VAL A 278 18.89 5.00 1.72
C VAL A 278 19.78 6.21 1.43
N MET A 279 19.19 7.32 0.99
CA MET A 279 19.87 8.59 0.72
C MET A 279 19.61 9.63 1.83
N SER A 280 18.92 9.26 2.91
CA SER A 280 18.71 10.07 4.11
C SER A 280 19.87 9.91 5.11
N ASP A 281 19.94 10.83 6.07
CA ASP A 281 20.78 10.72 7.25
C ASP A 281 19.88 10.72 8.51
N PRO A 282 19.84 9.63 9.30
CA PRO A 282 20.54 8.37 9.09
C PRO A 282 19.98 7.57 7.90
N LYS A 283 20.82 6.71 7.31
CA LYS A 283 20.38 5.72 6.31
C LYS A 283 19.51 4.67 7.00
N GLU A 284 18.27 4.51 6.58
CA GLU A 284 17.32 3.61 7.25
C GLU A 284 17.81 2.15 7.27
N THR A 285 18.56 1.72 6.25
CA THR A 285 19.19 0.39 6.18
C THR A 285 20.34 0.18 7.18
N ARG A 286 20.73 1.23 7.91
CA ARG A 286 21.77 1.19 8.94
C ARG A 286 21.21 1.43 10.34
N LEU A 287 19.90 1.64 10.47
CA LEU A 287 19.26 1.78 11.78
C LEU A 287 19.31 0.46 12.55
N PRO A 288 19.48 0.48 13.89
CA PRO A 288 19.48 -0.74 14.70
C PRO A 288 18.25 -1.63 14.47
N GLU A 289 17.09 -1.01 14.30
CA GLU A 289 15.82 -1.68 14.02
C GLU A 289 15.86 -2.51 12.73
N PHE A 290 16.43 -1.97 11.65
CA PHE A 290 16.56 -2.69 10.40
C PHE A 290 17.70 -3.72 10.42
N LEU A 291 18.81 -3.40 11.09
CA LEU A 291 19.92 -4.34 11.25
C LEU A 291 19.54 -5.56 12.09
N ALA A 292 18.54 -5.44 12.97
CA ALA A 292 17.94 -6.57 13.67
C ALA A 292 17.20 -7.53 12.71
N LEU A 293 16.62 -7.03 11.62
CA LEU A 293 16.00 -7.84 10.58
C LEU A 293 17.04 -8.43 9.63
N ASN A 294 18.01 -7.62 9.20
CA ASN A 294 19.10 -8.05 8.33
C ASN A 294 20.41 -7.38 8.74
N HIS A 295 21.30 -8.14 9.40
CA HIS A 295 22.59 -7.65 9.89
C HIS A 295 23.49 -7.09 8.78
N ARG A 296 23.25 -7.43 7.50
CA ARG A 296 24.01 -6.92 6.36
C ARG A 296 23.53 -5.54 5.89
N GLY A 297 22.38 -5.06 6.38
CA GLY A 297 21.75 -3.82 5.94
C GLY A 297 21.34 -3.85 4.47
N LYS A 298 21.07 -5.04 3.91
CA LYS A 298 20.69 -5.24 2.51
C LYS A 298 19.17 -5.34 2.36
N THR A 299 18.68 -4.96 1.18
CA THR A 299 17.27 -5.10 0.78
C THR A 299 17.18 -5.89 -0.52
N PRO A 300 16.04 -6.56 -0.80
CA PRO A 300 14.82 -6.62 0.00
C PRO A 300 14.91 -7.56 1.21
N VAL A 301 14.00 -7.37 2.16
CA VAL A 301 13.75 -8.27 3.30
C VAL A 301 12.26 -8.52 3.37
N LEU A 302 11.85 -9.79 3.34
CA LEU A 302 10.47 -10.19 3.58
C LEU A 302 10.36 -10.74 5.00
N VAL A 303 9.47 -10.16 5.81
CA VAL A 303 9.14 -10.65 7.15
C VAL A 303 7.75 -11.26 7.05
N ASP A 304 7.62 -12.57 7.19
CA ASP A 304 6.34 -13.27 7.16
C ASP A 304 5.93 -13.72 8.56
N VAL A 305 4.63 -13.84 8.80
CA VAL A 305 4.09 -14.28 10.09
C VAL A 305 3.30 -15.57 9.87
N ILE A 306 3.79 -16.67 10.44
CA ILE A 306 3.12 -17.96 10.40
C ILE A 306 2.08 -18.00 11.54
N PRO A 307 0.78 -18.13 11.23
CA PRO A 307 -0.23 -18.36 12.24
C PRO A 307 0.04 -19.68 12.97
N SER A 308 -0.15 -19.70 14.29
CA SER A 308 0.19 -20.82 15.19
C SER A 308 -0.55 -22.15 14.94
N SER A 309 -1.28 -22.30 13.83
CA SER A 309 -1.96 -23.53 13.43
C SER A 309 -1.05 -24.55 12.72
N VAL A 310 0.24 -24.25 12.54
CA VAL A 310 1.21 -25.12 11.87
C VAL A 310 2.49 -25.29 12.73
N GLY A 311 2.40 -25.90 13.92
CA GLY A 311 3.61 -26.35 14.63
C GLY A 311 3.51 -26.46 16.14
N THR A 312 3.54 -27.71 16.64
CA THR A 312 3.88 -28.16 18.01
C THR A 312 3.11 -27.56 19.20
N ALA A 313 2.43 -28.44 19.93
CA ALA A 313 1.80 -28.15 21.22
C ALA A 313 2.80 -27.49 22.19
N GLY A 314 2.66 -26.19 22.45
CA GLY A 314 3.42 -25.52 23.51
C GLY A 314 3.49 -24.00 23.50
N SER A 315 3.43 -23.32 22.35
CA SER A 315 3.55 -21.85 22.27
C SER A 315 2.34 -21.20 21.60
N GLN A 316 1.72 -20.23 22.27
CA GLN A 316 0.57 -19.46 21.77
C GLN A 316 0.98 -18.26 20.89
N ASP A 317 2.26 -18.11 20.56
CA ASP A 317 2.79 -16.97 19.81
C ASP A 317 2.88 -17.29 18.30
N ALA A 318 2.62 -16.30 17.45
CA ALA A 318 2.84 -16.40 16.01
C ALA A 318 4.35 -16.41 15.71
N GLU A 319 4.81 -17.29 14.82
CA GLU A 319 6.22 -17.37 14.45
C GLU A 319 6.52 -16.36 13.32
N THR A 320 7.44 -15.43 13.58
CA THR A 320 7.91 -14.47 12.57
C THR A 320 9.14 -15.02 11.86
N ILE A 321 9.08 -15.13 10.53
CA ILE A 321 10.18 -15.57 9.68
C ILE A 321 10.72 -14.38 8.88
N THR A 322 12.04 -14.22 8.87
CA THR A 322 12.71 -13.24 8.03
C THR A 322 13.44 -13.92 6.88
N ILE A 323 13.07 -13.57 5.65
CA ILE A 323 13.69 -14.04 4.42
C ILE A 323 14.50 -12.89 3.80
N ASN A 324 15.79 -13.13 3.64
CA ASN A 324 16.73 -12.23 2.97
C ASN A 324 17.03 -12.75 1.56
N GLU A 325 17.57 -11.88 0.70
CA GLU A 325 17.93 -12.15 -0.70
C GLU A 325 16.72 -12.29 -1.65
N SER A 326 16.77 -11.54 -2.75
CA SER A 326 15.64 -11.45 -3.68
C SER A 326 15.22 -12.79 -4.28
N LEU A 327 16.17 -13.65 -4.68
CA LEU A 327 15.85 -14.95 -5.27
C LEU A 327 15.27 -15.93 -4.23
N ALA A 328 15.75 -15.90 -2.99
CA ALA A 328 15.16 -16.70 -1.92
C ALA A 328 13.72 -16.25 -1.62
N ILE A 329 13.47 -14.93 -1.60
CA ILE A 329 12.12 -14.38 -1.48
C ILE A 329 11.25 -14.81 -2.66
N LEU A 330 11.76 -14.82 -3.89
CA LEU A 330 11.01 -15.32 -5.05
C LEU A 330 10.57 -16.78 -4.87
N PHE A 331 11.47 -17.66 -4.44
CA PHE A 331 11.14 -19.07 -4.18
C PHE A 331 10.18 -19.25 -3.00
N TYR A 332 10.35 -18.46 -1.94
CA TYR A 332 9.45 -18.45 -0.80
C TYR A 332 8.04 -18.04 -1.21
N LEU A 333 7.92 -16.95 -1.98
CA LEU A 333 6.65 -16.50 -2.52
C LEU A 333 6.03 -17.52 -3.48
N GLU A 334 6.84 -18.24 -4.26
CA GLU A 334 6.34 -19.31 -5.11
C GLU A 334 5.74 -20.48 -4.32
N THR A 335 6.39 -20.83 -3.21
CA THR A 335 6.03 -21.99 -2.41
C THR A 335 4.81 -21.74 -1.54
N TYR A 336 4.77 -20.60 -0.86
CA TYR A 336 3.81 -20.36 0.23
C TYR A 336 2.74 -19.31 -0.11
N HIS A 337 2.90 -18.58 -1.21
CA HIS A 337 2.08 -17.40 -1.49
C HIS A 337 1.35 -17.53 -2.85
N ASN A 338 0.02 -17.61 -2.78
CA ASN A 338 -0.92 -17.79 -3.90
C ASN A 338 -0.56 -18.95 -4.85
N PRO A 339 -0.70 -20.23 -4.41
CA PRO A 339 -0.37 -21.39 -5.22
C PRO A 339 -1.30 -21.58 -6.43
N SER A 340 -2.44 -20.89 -6.50
CA SER A 340 -3.34 -20.93 -7.68
C SER A 340 -2.83 -20.09 -8.85
N LYS A 341 -1.76 -19.31 -8.65
CA LYS A 341 -1.04 -18.58 -9.70
C LYS A 341 0.46 -18.86 -9.64
N PRO A 342 0.89 -20.07 -10.04
CA PRO A 342 2.29 -20.45 -10.01
C PRO A 342 3.11 -19.66 -11.03
N LEU A 343 4.35 -19.33 -10.66
CA LEU A 343 5.38 -18.77 -11.53
C LEU A 343 6.41 -19.83 -11.94
N LEU A 344 6.39 -21.01 -11.32
CA LEU A 344 7.10 -22.19 -11.79
C LEU A 344 6.16 -23.09 -12.62
N PRO A 345 6.69 -23.76 -13.66
CA PRO A 345 5.97 -24.82 -14.33
C PRO A 345 5.55 -25.93 -13.35
N PRO A 346 4.43 -26.64 -13.59
CA PRO A 346 4.00 -27.75 -12.76
C PRO A 346 5.10 -28.81 -12.57
N LEU A 347 5.13 -29.49 -11.42
CA LEU A 347 6.15 -30.53 -11.15
C LEU A 347 6.09 -31.71 -12.13
N THR A 348 4.95 -31.92 -12.80
CA THR A 348 4.79 -32.90 -13.88
C THR A 348 5.61 -32.54 -15.13
N GLU A 349 5.95 -31.26 -15.33
CA GLU A 349 6.75 -30.76 -16.44
C GLU A 349 8.22 -30.58 -16.05
N ARG A 350 8.86 -31.67 -15.62
CA ARG A 350 10.22 -31.66 -15.04
C ARG A 350 11.26 -30.88 -15.84
N ALA A 351 11.23 -30.97 -17.17
CA ALA A 351 12.18 -30.25 -18.03
C ALA A 351 11.94 -28.73 -18.03
N ALA A 352 10.68 -28.29 -18.09
CA ALA A 352 10.34 -26.86 -18.01
C ALA A 352 10.67 -26.32 -16.61
N HIS A 353 10.30 -27.05 -15.57
CA HIS A 353 10.60 -26.68 -14.18
C HIS A 353 12.11 -26.53 -13.96
N ALA A 354 12.92 -27.50 -14.39
CA ALA A 354 14.38 -27.44 -14.28
C ALA A 354 14.99 -26.25 -15.04
N ARG A 355 14.50 -25.96 -16.26
CA ARG A 355 14.94 -24.78 -17.02
C ARG A 355 14.61 -23.48 -16.31
N THR A 356 13.40 -23.34 -15.74
CA THR A 356 13.04 -22.14 -15.00
C THR A 356 13.92 -21.95 -13.76
N LEU A 357 14.17 -23.02 -12.98
CA LEU A 357 15.06 -22.94 -11.81
C LEU A 357 16.49 -22.54 -12.20
N ALA A 358 17.06 -23.18 -13.23
CA ALA A 358 18.41 -22.89 -13.71
C ALA A 358 18.52 -21.44 -14.17
N ARG A 359 17.62 -21.00 -15.06
CA ARG A 359 17.63 -19.62 -15.57
C ARG A 359 17.35 -18.59 -14.50
N THR A 360 16.51 -18.87 -13.49
CA THR A 360 16.34 -17.96 -12.33
C THR A 360 17.66 -17.73 -11.60
N GLN A 361 18.45 -18.77 -11.36
CA GLN A 361 19.74 -18.63 -10.68
C GLN A 361 20.83 -18.01 -11.55
N GLU A 362 20.86 -18.38 -12.83
CA GLU A 362 21.82 -17.81 -13.79
C GLU A 362 21.70 -16.28 -13.90
N THR A 363 20.55 -15.68 -13.55
CA THR A 363 20.39 -14.21 -13.53
C THR A 363 21.42 -13.49 -12.66
N GLU A 364 21.99 -14.14 -11.64
CA GLU A 364 23.06 -13.57 -10.83
C GLU A 364 24.38 -13.42 -11.61
N ASN A 365 24.63 -14.23 -12.65
CA ASN A 365 25.81 -14.05 -13.51
C ASN A 365 25.77 -12.67 -14.18
N LEU A 366 24.66 -12.35 -14.85
CA LEU A 366 24.46 -11.04 -15.49
C LEU A 366 24.44 -9.90 -14.48
N HIS A 367 23.76 -10.08 -13.34
CA HIS A 367 23.69 -9.05 -12.30
C HIS A 367 25.09 -8.72 -11.75
N ASN A 368 25.87 -9.73 -11.36
CA ASN A 368 27.21 -9.55 -10.81
C ASN A 368 28.18 -8.95 -11.85
N ILE A 369 28.09 -9.38 -13.11
CA ILE A 369 28.93 -8.83 -14.19
C ILE A 369 28.59 -7.34 -14.44
N TYR A 370 27.31 -6.97 -14.40
CA TYR A 370 26.89 -5.58 -14.51
C TYR A 370 27.31 -4.75 -13.28
N ASP A 371 27.17 -5.29 -12.08
CA ASP A 371 27.56 -4.62 -10.83
C ASP A 371 29.03 -4.21 -10.84
N ASN A 372 29.93 -5.02 -11.42
CA ASN A 372 31.33 -4.64 -11.58
C ASN A 372 31.53 -3.34 -12.37
N LEU A 373 30.72 -3.10 -13.42
CA LEU A 373 30.75 -1.85 -14.19
C LEU A 373 30.24 -0.67 -13.37
N GLU A 374 29.13 -0.88 -12.64
CA GLU A 374 28.51 0.15 -11.82
C GLU A 374 29.41 0.56 -10.64
N ASP A 375 29.97 -0.42 -9.93
CA ASP A 375 30.90 -0.21 -8.82
C ASP A 375 32.17 0.51 -9.28
N ALA A 376 32.77 0.09 -10.39
CA ALA A 376 33.94 0.76 -10.94
C ALA A 376 33.63 2.22 -11.36
N HIS A 377 32.46 2.46 -11.97
CA HIS A 377 32.02 3.79 -12.34
C HIS A 377 31.84 4.71 -11.12
N PHE A 378 31.10 4.25 -10.12
CA PHE A 378 30.85 5.06 -8.93
C PHE A 378 32.11 5.20 -8.06
N ALA A 379 32.96 4.19 -7.94
CA ALA A 379 34.24 4.31 -7.23
C ALA A 379 35.12 5.41 -7.85
N ALA A 380 35.22 5.43 -9.19
CA ALA A 380 35.91 6.50 -9.89
C ALA A 380 35.27 7.87 -9.62
N GLU A 381 33.93 7.98 -9.71
CA GLU A 381 33.21 9.23 -9.45
C GLU A 381 33.43 9.76 -8.02
N HIS A 382 33.36 8.88 -7.00
CA HIS A 382 33.60 9.26 -5.60
C HIS A 382 35.04 9.71 -5.35
N ALA A 383 36.00 9.16 -6.09
CA ALA A 383 37.39 9.60 -6.08
C ALA A 383 37.63 10.90 -6.89
N GLY A 384 36.58 11.50 -7.47
CA GLY A 384 36.69 12.69 -8.34
C GLY A 384 37.27 12.39 -9.73
N ASN A 385 37.32 11.12 -10.11
CA ASN A 385 37.90 10.61 -11.34
C ASN A 385 36.82 10.12 -12.32
N VAL A 386 37.27 9.72 -13.51
CA VAL A 386 36.45 9.00 -14.51
C VAL A 386 37.01 7.59 -14.62
N LEU A 387 36.14 6.59 -14.76
CA LEU A 387 36.56 5.21 -14.97
C LEU A 387 37.51 5.10 -16.18
N ASP A 388 38.61 4.37 -15.99
CA ASP A 388 39.60 4.15 -17.04
C ASP A 388 38.93 3.59 -18.31
N PRO A 389 39.19 4.17 -19.50
CA PRO A 389 38.54 3.72 -20.72
C PRO A 389 38.81 2.24 -21.04
N GLY A 390 40.02 1.73 -20.78
CA GLY A 390 40.39 0.34 -21.06
C GLY A 390 39.72 -0.63 -20.08
N GLU A 391 39.66 -0.29 -18.80
CA GLU A 391 38.88 -1.01 -17.79
C GLU A 391 37.39 -1.04 -18.14
N ARG A 392 36.80 0.11 -18.48
CA ARG A 392 35.40 0.18 -18.89
C ARG A 392 35.10 -0.70 -20.11
N VAL A 393 35.96 -0.66 -21.14
CA VAL A 393 35.79 -1.51 -22.32
C VAL A 393 35.81 -2.98 -21.94
N ARG A 394 36.76 -3.41 -21.08
CA ARG A 394 36.81 -4.80 -20.59
C ARG A 394 35.55 -5.20 -19.82
N LEU A 395 35.04 -4.33 -18.96
CA LEU A 395 33.82 -4.56 -18.19
C LEU A 395 32.59 -4.67 -19.11
N ILE A 396 32.48 -3.79 -20.13
CA ILE A 396 31.43 -3.87 -21.14
C ILE A 396 31.53 -5.16 -21.95
N MET A 397 32.73 -5.57 -22.37
CA MET A 397 32.92 -6.83 -23.10
C MET A 397 32.49 -8.06 -22.29
N ALA A 398 32.69 -8.05 -20.97
CA ALA A 398 32.20 -9.11 -20.09
C ALA A 398 30.66 -9.14 -20.06
N ILE A 399 30.01 -7.97 -19.97
CA ILE A 399 28.55 -7.85 -20.08
C ILE A 399 28.07 -8.37 -21.44
N ASP A 400 28.73 -7.95 -22.53
CA ASP A 400 28.37 -8.34 -23.90
C ASP A 400 28.43 -9.87 -24.09
N THR A 401 29.47 -10.51 -23.55
CA THR A 401 29.65 -11.96 -23.58
C THR A 401 28.53 -12.67 -22.83
N GLU A 402 28.15 -12.16 -21.66
CA GLU A 402 27.05 -12.73 -20.88
C GLU A 402 25.71 -12.54 -21.60
N LEU A 403 25.46 -11.37 -22.18
CA LEU A 403 24.26 -11.10 -22.98
C LEU A 403 24.12 -12.04 -24.18
N ASP A 404 25.22 -12.53 -24.76
CA ASP A 404 25.16 -13.51 -25.86
C ASP A 404 24.54 -14.85 -25.42
N TYR A 405 24.76 -15.29 -24.17
CA TYR A 405 24.07 -16.47 -23.62
C TYR A 405 22.58 -16.21 -23.43
N TRP A 406 22.22 -15.03 -22.90
CA TRP A 406 20.82 -14.64 -22.68
C TRP A 406 20.07 -14.43 -24.00
N GLU A 407 20.74 -13.97 -25.05
CA GLU A 407 20.22 -13.88 -26.41
C GLU A 407 19.88 -15.25 -26.99
N ALA A 408 20.78 -16.22 -26.81
CA ALA A 408 20.52 -17.59 -27.20
C ALA A 408 19.32 -18.18 -26.44
N TYR A 409 19.10 -17.82 -25.17
CA TYR A 409 17.90 -18.23 -24.43
C TYR A 409 16.63 -17.52 -24.90
N ALA A 410 16.69 -16.21 -25.14
CA ALA A 410 15.55 -15.41 -25.59
C ALA A 410 15.08 -15.80 -27.00
N GLY A 411 15.97 -16.38 -27.82
CA GLY A 411 15.61 -16.92 -29.14
C GLY A 411 14.86 -18.25 -29.12
N GLN A 412 14.75 -18.93 -27.96
CA GLN A 412 14.15 -20.27 -27.87
C GLN A 412 12.64 -20.28 -27.61
N ALA A 413 12.08 -19.22 -27.01
CA ALA A 413 10.69 -19.18 -26.59
C ALA A 413 10.19 -17.73 -26.39
N ALA A 414 8.89 -17.56 -26.13
CA ALA A 414 8.33 -16.23 -25.88
C ALA A 414 8.93 -15.53 -24.65
N PHE A 415 9.18 -16.26 -23.55
CA PHE A 415 9.77 -15.78 -22.31
C PHE A 415 11.05 -16.53 -21.97
N ILE A 416 11.81 -16.05 -20.97
CA ILE A 416 13.19 -16.48 -20.84
C ILE A 416 13.32 -17.95 -20.44
N ALA A 417 12.29 -18.60 -19.90
CA ALA A 417 12.32 -20.03 -19.55
C ALA A 417 11.32 -20.90 -20.31
N GLY A 418 10.48 -20.32 -21.18
CA GLY A 418 9.43 -21.04 -21.91
C GLY A 418 8.37 -20.12 -22.52
N GLU A 419 7.23 -20.69 -22.93
CA GLU A 419 6.14 -19.94 -23.59
C GLU A 419 5.30 -19.10 -22.62
N THR A 420 5.42 -19.37 -21.33
CA THR A 420 4.71 -18.63 -20.28
C THR A 420 5.70 -17.87 -19.41
N PHE A 421 5.34 -16.64 -19.09
CA PHE A 421 6.07 -15.85 -18.11
C PHE A 421 6.11 -16.55 -16.75
N GLY A 422 7.26 -16.56 -16.10
CA GLY A 422 7.45 -17.21 -14.81
C GLY A 422 8.54 -16.57 -13.96
N LEU A 423 9.03 -17.35 -13.00
CA LEU A 423 9.95 -16.90 -11.95
C LEU A 423 11.28 -16.35 -12.52
N ALA A 424 11.77 -16.96 -13.61
CA ALA A 424 12.98 -16.51 -14.30
C ALA A 424 12.82 -15.11 -14.91
N ASP A 425 11.61 -14.75 -15.36
CA ASP A 425 11.34 -13.43 -15.91
C ASP A 425 11.27 -12.35 -14.82
N CYS A 426 10.70 -12.68 -13.65
CA CYS A 426 10.75 -11.82 -12.47
C CYS A 426 12.20 -11.56 -12.02
N ALA A 427 13.10 -12.53 -12.21
CA ALA A 427 14.50 -12.41 -11.83
C ALA A 427 15.34 -11.60 -12.86
N LEU A 428 15.15 -11.86 -14.16
CA LEU A 428 15.96 -11.27 -15.22
C LEU A 428 15.54 -9.85 -15.61
N PHE A 429 14.23 -9.63 -15.81
CA PHE A 429 13.74 -8.39 -16.41
C PHE A 429 14.21 -7.11 -15.68
N PRO A 430 14.20 -7.05 -14.33
CA PRO A 430 14.71 -5.89 -13.61
C PRO A 430 16.15 -5.53 -13.93
N ILE A 431 17.00 -6.51 -14.22
CA ILE A 431 18.41 -6.29 -14.59
C ILE A 431 18.48 -5.56 -15.93
N LEU A 432 17.82 -6.12 -16.96
CA LEU A 432 17.78 -5.51 -18.29
C LEU A 432 17.17 -4.11 -18.27
N ALA A 433 16.08 -3.92 -17.54
CA ALA A 433 15.44 -2.61 -17.42
C ALA A 433 16.31 -1.60 -16.66
N TYR A 434 17.08 -2.05 -15.66
CA TYR A 434 18.09 -1.24 -14.99
C TYR A 434 19.21 -0.84 -15.94
N MET A 435 19.75 -1.77 -16.74
CA MET A 435 20.76 -1.50 -17.75
C MET A 435 20.27 -0.47 -18.79
N VAL A 436 19.05 -0.62 -19.32
CA VAL A 436 18.43 0.34 -20.25
C VAL A 436 18.29 1.72 -19.61
N HIS A 437 17.81 1.78 -18.36
CA HIS A 437 17.74 3.03 -17.61
C HIS A 437 19.12 3.69 -17.46
N ARG A 438 20.19 2.88 -17.39
CA ARG A 438 21.60 3.27 -17.23
C ARG A 438 22.40 3.38 -18.52
N GLY A 439 21.75 3.39 -19.68
CA GLY A 439 22.40 3.76 -20.94
C GLY A 439 22.64 2.64 -21.95
N PHE A 440 22.31 1.40 -21.62
CA PHE A 440 22.36 0.29 -22.56
C PHE A 440 21.48 0.56 -23.79
N ASP A 441 22.04 0.37 -24.99
CA ASP A 441 21.39 0.73 -26.25
C ASP A 441 21.30 -0.41 -27.28
N TRP A 442 21.08 -1.67 -26.85
CA TRP A 442 20.82 -2.88 -27.67
C TRP A 442 21.76 -3.11 -28.88
N GLN A 443 22.85 -2.34 -28.95
CA GLN A 443 23.75 -2.24 -30.07
C GLN A 443 25.15 -2.62 -29.62
N ARG A 444 25.89 -3.34 -30.47
CA ARG A 444 27.31 -3.56 -30.29
C ARG A 444 28.07 -2.64 -31.24
N ARG A 445 29.14 -2.03 -30.72
CA ARG A 445 30.04 -1.18 -31.51
C ARG A 445 31.35 -1.92 -31.70
N SER A 446 31.60 -2.38 -32.92
CA SER A 446 32.89 -2.95 -33.31
C SER A 446 33.42 -2.19 -34.52
N GLU A 447 34.65 -1.68 -34.45
CA GLU A 447 35.39 -1.12 -35.60
C GLU A 447 34.61 -0.10 -36.47
N GLY A 448 33.77 0.73 -35.85
CA GLY A 448 32.98 1.76 -36.55
C GLY A 448 31.67 1.27 -37.17
N GLN A 449 31.35 -0.02 -37.04
CA GLN A 449 30.05 -0.59 -37.38
C GLN A 449 29.16 -0.69 -36.14
N ILE A 450 27.88 -0.37 -36.32
CA ILE A 450 26.84 -0.50 -35.30
C ILE A 450 25.96 -1.67 -35.73
N GLU A 451 25.99 -2.74 -34.95
CA GLU A 451 25.19 -3.93 -35.20
C GLU A 451 24.10 -4.06 -34.13
N ASN A 452 22.91 -4.50 -34.57
CA ASN A 452 21.84 -4.89 -33.65
C ASN A 452 22.21 -6.25 -33.04
N ALA A 453 22.83 -6.24 -31.87
CA ALA A 453 23.53 -7.40 -31.33
C ALA A 453 22.62 -8.41 -30.63
N TRP A 454 21.50 -7.95 -30.04
CA TRP A 454 20.60 -8.81 -29.26
C TRP A 454 19.12 -8.62 -29.62
N PRO A 455 18.72 -8.95 -30.87
CA PRO A 455 17.34 -8.80 -31.32
C PRO A 455 16.32 -9.63 -30.53
N HIS A 456 16.66 -10.85 -30.09
CA HIS A 456 15.72 -11.69 -29.34
C HIS A 456 15.52 -11.17 -27.91
N LEU A 457 16.58 -10.74 -27.22
CA LEU A 457 16.47 -10.10 -25.91
C LEU A 457 15.70 -8.80 -25.96
N ARG A 458 15.89 -8.00 -27.02
CA ARG A 458 15.09 -6.79 -27.23
C ARG A 458 13.61 -7.15 -27.39
N GLY A 459 13.29 -8.15 -28.21
CA GLY A 459 11.92 -8.63 -28.37
C GLY A 459 11.33 -9.16 -27.06
N TYR A 460 12.13 -9.89 -26.27
CA TYR A 460 11.77 -10.35 -24.93
C TYR A 460 11.46 -9.17 -23.99
N TYR A 461 12.33 -8.16 -23.96
CA TYR A 461 12.18 -6.98 -23.14
C TYR A 461 10.87 -6.24 -23.45
N GLU A 462 10.62 -5.99 -24.73
CA GLU A 462 9.39 -5.34 -25.21
C GLU A 462 8.16 -6.18 -24.83
N ARG A 463 8.21 -7.51 -24.98
CA ARG A 463 7.11 -8.41 -24.57
C ARG A 463 6.82 -8.38 -23.07
N VAL A 464 7.84 -8.36 -22.22
CA VAL A 464 7.65 -8.30 -20.76
C VAL A 464 7.15 -6.91 -20.33
N TRP A 465 7.68 -5.85 -20.94
CA TRP A 465 7.27 -4.48 -20.65
C TRP A 465 5.81 -4.20 -21.06
N ASP A 466 5.44 -4.61 -22.27
CA ASP A 466 4.13 -4.36 -22.87
C ASP A 466 3.12 -5.47 -22.58
N ARG A 467 3.48 -6.45 -21.74
CA ARG A 467 2.62 -7.60 -21.39
C ARG A 467 1.26 -7.11 -20.92
N GLY A 468 0.31 -7.11 -21.85
CA GLY A 468 -1.02 -6.52 -21.71
C GLY A 468 -1.92 -7.29 -20.74
N GLY A 469 -3.02 -6.67 -20.33
CA GLY A 469 -4.01 -7.26 -19.42
C GLY A 469 -4.00 -6.66 -18.01
N LYS A 470 -4.51 -7.42 -17.03
CA LYS A 470 -4.79 -6.93 -15.66
C LYS A 470 -3.56 -6.85 -14.74
N THR A 471 -2.41 -7.42 -15.12
CA THR A 471 -1.22 -7.54 -14.26
C THR A 471 -0.18 -6.43 -14.47
N ARG A 472 0.19 -6.07 -15.72
CA ARG A 472 1.18 -5.01 -16.05
C ARG A 472 2.36 -4.95 -15.06
N CYS A 473 2.90 -6.09 -14.66
CA CYS A 473 3.77 -6.20 -13.49
C CYS A 473 5.05 -5.36 -13.64
N ALA A 474 5.71 -5.42 -14.79
CA ALA A 474 6.92 -4.65 -15.09
C ALA A 474 6.68 -3.13 -14.96
N GLN A 475 5.60 -2.62 -15.57
CA GLN A 475 5.23 -1.20 -15.52
C GLN A 475 4.81 -0.76 -14.11
N ARG A 476 4.05 -1.59 -13.40
CA ARG A 476 3.52 -1.22 -12.07
C ARG A 476 4.56 -1.32 -10.96
N SER A 477 5.50 -2.26 -11.08
CA SER A 477 6.62 -2.42 -10.14
C SER A 477 7.81 -1.51 -10.46
N GLN A 478 7.73 -0.75 -11.55
CA GLN A 478 8.79 0.16 -11.98
C GLN A 478 9.19 1.11 -10.84
N PRO A 479 10.50 1.30 -10.59
CA PRO A 479 10.96 2.28 -9.61
C PRO A 479 10.45 3.69 -9.91
N ALA A 480 10.10 4.44 -8.87
CA ALA A 480 9.64 5.82 -9.00
C ALA A 480 10.72 6.70 -9.64
N GLY A 481 10.31 7.48 -10.66
CA GLY A 481 11.18 8.41 -11.40
C GLY A 481 11.96 7.77 -12.57
N TRP A 482 11.66 6.52 -12.92
CA TRP A 482 12.28 5.79 -14.02
C TRP A 482 11.49 5.86 -15.34
N ASP A 483 10.51 6.75 -15.42
CA ASP A 483 9.69 7.08 -16.60
C ASP A 483 10.51 7.66 -17.79
N ARG A 484 11.80 7.92 -17.55
CA ARG A 484 12.76 8.46 -18.52
C ARG A 484 14.13 7.84 -18.32
N LYS A 485 14.99 7.98 -19.33
CA LYS A 485 16.40 7.58 -19.25
C LYS A 485 17.07 8.23 -18.04
N GLY A 486 17.85 7.44 -17.31
CA GLY A 486 18.59 7.88 -16.14
C GLY A 486 19.59 8.99 -16.48
N LYS A 487 19.96 9.76 -15.46
CA LYS A 487 20.93 10.84 -15.60
C LYS A 487 22.35 10.33 -15.89
N ALA A 488 22.67 9.10 -15.48
CA ALA A 488 23.98 8.50 -15.68
C ALA A 488 23.92 7.46 -16.81
N ASP A 489 24.92 7.47 -17.69
CA ASP A 489 25.08 6.51 -18.78
C ASP A 489 26.39 5.73 -18.51
N MET A 490 26.26 4.48 -18.07
CA MET A 490 27.38 3.63 -17.66
C MET A 490 28.24 3.22 -18.84
N TRP A 491 27.61 2.95 -19.99
CA TRP A 491 28.28 2.60 -21.24
C TRP A 491 29.13 3.75 -21.78
N LYS A 492 28.66 5.00 -21.63
CA LYS A 492 29.39 6.20 -22.08
C LYS A 492 30.22 6.87 -20.99
N GLY A 493 30.06 6.46 -19.73
CA GLY A 493 30.70 7.09 -18.57
C GLY A 493 30.32 8.56 -18.43
N THR A 494 29.04 8.91 -18.56
CA THR A 494 28.56 10.31 -18.49
C THR A 494 27.48 10.53 -17.44
N LYS A 495 27.31 11.79 -17.01
CA LYS A 495 26.27 12.24 -16.06
C LYS A 495 25.52 13.47 -16.61
N ASN A 496 24.21 13.53 -16.38
CA ASN A 496 23.28 14.60 -16.77
C ASN A 496 23.26 14.96 -18.28
N ASN A 497 23.41 13.99 -19.19
CA ASN A 497 23.55 14.26 -20.63
C ASN A 497 24.71 15.23 -20.96
N ALA A 498 25.68 15.42 -20.06
CA ALA A 498 26.88 16.18 -20.36
C ALA A 498 27.71 15.45 -21.44
N LYS A 499 28.41 16.22 -22.29
CA LYS A 499 29.38 15.68 -23.25
C LYS A 499 30.29 14.67 -22.56
N CYS A 500 30.54 13.55 -23.24
CA CYS A 500 31.51 12.51 -22.90
C CYS A 500 32.66 13.09 -22.07
N LEU A 501 32.75 12.73 -20.78
CA LEU A 501 33.74 13.31 -19.84
C LEU A 501 35.18 13.17 -20.35
N TYR A 502 35.41 12.16 -21.21
CA TYR A 502 36.64 11.91 -21.95
C TYR A 502 37.10 13.10 -22.83
N LYS A 503 36.19 13.89 -23.41
CA LYS A 503 36.56 15.06 -24.24
C LYS A 503 37.05 16.26 -23.44
N LYS A 504 36.75 16.36 -22.13
CA LYS A 504 37.21 17.47 -21.28
C LYS A 504 38.65 17.28 -20.78
N ASN A 505 39.07 16.03 -20.56
CA ASN A 505 40.40 15.74 -20.01
C ASN A 505 41.48 15.49 -21.08
N LEU A 506 41.12 15.03 -22.29
CA LEU A 506 42.06 15.02 -23.43
C LEU A 506 42.43 16.44 -23.86
N ALA A 507 41.45 17.36 -23.93
CA ALA A 507 41.70 18.76 -24.25
C ALA A 507 42.56 19.49 -23.20
N LYS A 508 42.49 19.08 -21.92
CA LYS A 508 43.35 19.62 -20.84
C LYS A 508 44.77 19.05 -20.86
N LYS A 509 44.99 17.86 -21.43
CA LYS A 509 46.33 17.27 -21.62
C LYS A 509 47.00 17.78 -22.89
N GLU A 510 46.25 18.07 -23.95
CA GLU A 510 46.78 18.65 -25.20
C GLU A 510 47.00 20.17 -25.11
N SER A 511 46.34 20.88 -24.18
CA SER A 511 46.60 22.30 -23.90
C SER A 511 47.68 22.54 -22.85
N GLY A 512 48.41 21.50 -22.44
CA GLY A 512 49.41 21.50 -21.37
C GLY A 512 50.76 20.94 -21.81
N THR A 513 51.12 21.12 -23.08
CA THR A 513 52.49 21.00 -23.61
C THR A 513 52.90 22.29 -24.27
#